data_AF-A0A923QH28-F1
#
_entry.id   AF-A0A923QH28-F1
#
_cell.length_a   1.000
_cell.length_b   1.000
_cell.length_c   1.000
_cell.angle_alpha   90.00
_cell.angle_beta   90.00
_cell.angle_gamma   90.00
#
_symmetry.space_group_name_H-M   'P 1'
#
loop_
_entity.id
_entity.type
_entity.pdbx_description
1 polymer ?
#
loop_
_entity_poly.entity_id
_entity_poly.type
_entity_poly.pdbx_seq_one_letter_code
_entity_poly.pdbx_strand_id
1 'polypeptide(L)'
;ERRDPLSNEIIKDRPARKLMAGMVLTIEPGLYVRPAEGVPEQFHNIGIRIEDDAIVTAAGCELISRGVPVNGDEIEALMRD
;
A
#
# COMPACT_ATOMS: atom_id res chain seq x y z
N GLU A 1 -21.20 -16.86 10.61
CA GLU A 1 -20.24 -17.37 11.61
C GLU A 1 -19.17 -18.20 10.90
N ARG A 2 -17.88 -17.96 11.16
CA ARG A 2 -16.77 -18.70 10.55
C ARG A 2 -15.71 -19.00 11.61
N ARG A 3 -15.11 -20.19 11.54
CA ARG A 3 -13.96 -20.55 12.37
C ARG A 3 -12.70 -19.85 11.86
N ASP A 4 -12.01 -19.12 12.72
CA ASP A 4 -10.72 -18.53 12.38
C ASP A 4 -9.61 -19.61 12.37
N PRO A 5 -8.83 -19.74 11.28
CA PRO A 5 -7.86 -20.84 11.16
C PRO A 5 -6.62 -20.70 12.06
N LEU A 6 -6.36 -19.54 12.67
CA LEU A 6 -5.23 -19.36 13.57
C LEU A 6 -5.62 -19.57 15.04
N SER A 7 -6.73 -18.98 15.46
CA SER A 7 -7.22 -19.02 16.84
C SER A 7 -8.21 -20.16 17.10
N ASN A 8 -8.75 -20.79 16.05
CA ASN A 8 -9.83 -21.80 16.11
C ASN A 8 -11.17 -21.31 16.71
N GLU A 9 -11.30 -20.01 16.97
CA GLU A 9 -12.51 -19.41 17.53
C GLU A 9 -13.62 -19.24 16.47
N ILE A 10 -14.88 -19.31 16.89
CA ILE A 10 -16.04 -19.02 16.03
C ILE A 10 -16.30 -17.50 16.07
N ILE A 11 -16.07 -16.83 14.94
CA ILE A 11 -16.30 -15.39 14.81
C ILE A 11 -17.69 -15.16 14.19
N LYS A 12 -18.56 -14.45 14.93
CA LYS A 12 -19.90 -14.05 14.46
C LYS A 12 -19.87 -12.69 13.75
N ASP A 13 -19.31 -11.68 14.41
CA ASP A 13 -19.06 -10.35 13.86
C ASP A 13 -17.56 -10.21 13.60
N ARG A 14 -17.15 -10.04 12.34
CA ARG A 14 -15.74 -10.12 11.96
C ARG A 14 -15.07 -8.75 12.10
N PRO A 15 -14.28 -8.49 13.16
CA PRO A 15 -13.48 -7.28 13.21
C PRO A 15 -12.40 -7.32 12.12
N ALA A 16 -11.83 -6.15 11.81
CA ALA A 16 -10.62 -6.08 11.00
C ALA A 16 -9.52 -6.94 11.66
N ARG A 17 -8.80 -7.72 10.84
CA ARG A 17 -7.73 -8.58 11.33
C ARG A 17 -6.56 -7.72 11.79
N LYS A 18 -6.09 -7.92 13.02
CA LYS A 18 -4.85 -7.31 13.48
C LYS A 18 -3.66 -7.91 12.74
N LEU A 19 -2.75 -7.05 12.29
CA LEU A 19 -1.48 -7.47 11.73
C LEU A 19 -0.61 -8.11 12.81
N MET A 20 0.06 -9.21 12.46
CA MET A 20 0.92 -9.98 13.35
C MET A 20 2.31 -10.10 12.72
N ALA A 21 3.35 -10.17 13.56
CA ALA A 21 4.71 -10.36 13.08
C ALA A 21 4.83 -11.60 12.17
N GLY A 22 5.58 -11.47 11.08
CA GLY A 22 5.73 -12.49 10.04
C GLY A 22 4.67 -12.44 8.93
N MET A 23 3.63 -11.62 9.05
CA MET A 23 2.75 -11.31 7.91
C MET A 23 3.48 -10.45 6.88
N VAL A 24 3.15 -10.66 5.60
CA VAL A 24 3.63 -9.84 4.48
C VAL A 24 2.41 -9.24 3.78
N LEU A 25 2.50 -7.95 3.44
CA LEU A 25 1.45 -7.20 2.73
C LEU A 25 2.06 -6.10 1.86
N THR A 26 1.26 -5.60 0.92
CA THR A 26 1.56 -4.41 0.12
C THR A 26 1.09 -3.14 0.86
N ILE A 27 1.81 -2.04 0.64
CA ILE A 27 1.41 -0.68 1.00
C ILE A 27 1.33 0.11 -0.31
N GLU A 28 0.13 0.31 -0.83
CA GLU A 28 -0.08 0.70 -2.24
C GLU A 28 -1.04 1.89 -2.45
N PRO A 29 -0.82 3.06 -1.82
CA PRO A 29 -1.66 4.24 -2.04
C PRO A 29 -1.62 4.69 -3.51
N GLY A 30 -2.79 5.05 -4.05
CA GLY A 30 -2.90 5.60 -5.40
C GLY A 30 -4.01 6.62 -5.56
N LEU A 31 -3.81 7.53 -6.52
CA LEU A 31 -4.75 8.55 -6.96
C LEU A 31 -4.98 8.43 -8.46
N TYR A 32 -6.24 8.44 -8.86
CA TYR A 32 -6.67 8.32 -10.25
C TYR A 32 -7.67 9.42 -10.56
N VAL A 33 -7.27 10.38 -11.38
CA VAL A 33 -8.04 11.60 -11.63
C VAL A 33 -8.66 11.54 -13.02
N ARG A 34 -9.98 11.33 -13.06
CA ARG A 34 -10.75 11.45 -14.30
C ARG A 34 -11.16 12.91 -14.55
N PRO A 35 -11.34 13.33 -15.81
CA PRO A 35 -12.01 14.59 -16.12
C PRO A 35 -13.39 14.66 -15.45
N ALA A 36 -13.65 15.75 -14.72
CA ALA A 36 -14.93 16.04 -14.08
C ALA A 36 -15.05 17.55 -13.81
N GLU A 37 -16.28 18.03 -13.61
CA GLU A 37 -16.54 19.41 -13.21
C GLU A 37 -15.82 19.74 -11.89
N GLY A 38 -15.16 20.89 -11.83
CA GLY A 38 -14.40 21.33 -10.65
C GLY A 38 -13.01 20.69 -10.51
N VAL A 39 -12.60 19.77 -11.39
CA VAL A 39 -11.24 19.22 -11.42
C VAL A 39 -10.38 20.03 -12.40
N PRO A 40 -9.26 20.64 -11.98
CA PRO A 40 -8.35 21.36 -12.88
C PRO A 40 -7.87 20.46 -14.03
N GLU A 41 -7.89 21.00 -15.25
CA GLU A 41 -7.56 20.26 -16.49
C GLU A 41 -6.17 19.63 -16.46
N GLN A 42 -5.19 20.30 -15.83
CA GLN A 42 -3.81 19.81 -15.67
C GLN A 42 -3.70 18.47 -14.92
N PHE A 43 -4.73 18.06 -14.18
CA PHE A 43 -4.76 16.78 -13.46
C PHE A 43 -5.54 15.68 -14.19
N HIS A 44 -6.16 15.98 -15.32
CA HIS A 44 -7.01 15.03 -16.03
C HIS A 44 -6.21 13.85 -16.58
N ASN A 45 -6.80 12.65 -16.49
CA ASN A 45 -6.25 11.39 -17.00
C ASN A 45 -4.89 11.00 -16.37
N ILE A 46 -4.57 11.53 -15.19
CA ILE A 46 -3.39 11.15 -14.42
C ILE A 46 -3.76 10.06 -13.42
N GLY A 47 -3.00 8.96 -13.44
CA GLY A 47 -3.08 7.88 -12.46
C GLY A 47 -1.69 7.60 -11.90
N ILE A 48 -1.54 7.68 -10.57
CA ILE A 48 -0.28 7.44 -9.87
C ILE A 48 -0.56 6.48 -8.71
N ARG A 49 0.26 5.43 -8.59
CA ARG A 49 0.30 4.53 -7.42
C ARG A 49 1.76 4.30 -7.06
N ILE A 50 2.06 4.36 -5.77
CA ILE A 50 3.37 3.98 -5.21
C ILE A 50 3.12 2.78 -4.32
N GLU A 51 3.90 1.72 -4.51
CA GLU A 51 3.67 0.43 -3.87
C GLU A 51 4.98 -0.13 -3.30
N ASP A 52 4.92 -0.60 -2.05
CA ASP A 52 6.00 -1.33 -1.41
C ASP A 52 5.50 -2.61 -0.72
N ASP A 53 6.36 -3.61 -0.68
CA ASP A 53 6.17 -4.83 0.10
C ASP A 53 6.70 -4.64 1.52
N ALA A 54 5.87 -4.96 2.52
CA ALA A 54 6.17 -4.80 3.93
C ALA A 54 6.05 -6.13 4.69
N ILE A 55 7.09 -6.48 5.45
CA ILE A 55 7.06 -7.55 6.44
C ILE A 55 6.72 -6.93 7.80
N VAL A 56 5.65 -7.39 8.44
CA VAL A 56 5.29 -6.96 9.79
C VAL A 56 6.27 -7.56 10.79
N THR A 57 6.82 -6.74 11.68
CA THR A 57 7.71 -7.15 12.76
C THR A 57 7.06 -6.90 14.12
N ALA A 58 7.71 -7.31 15.22
CA ALA A 58 7.20 -7.05 16.57
C ALA A 58 7.15 -5.54 16.92
N ALA A 59 7.96 -4.71 16.25
CA ALA A 59 8.09 -3.28 16.54
C ALA A 59 7.50 -2.36 15.44
N GLY A 60 7.04 -2.92 14.32
CA GLY A 60 6.58 -2.13 13.17
C GLY A 60 6.55 -2.96 11.88
N CYS A 61 7.20 -2.47 10.83
CA CYS A 61 7.40 -3.21 9.58
C CYS A 61 8.76 -2.92 8.96
N GLU A 62 9.23 -3.84 8.11
CA GLU A 62 10.40 -3.69 7.25
C GLU A 62 9.94 -3.67 5.79
N LEU A 63 10.43 -2.70 5.01
CA LEU A 63 10.12 -2.61 3.58
C LEU A 63 11.18 -3.35 2.77
N ILE A 64 10.77 -4.35 1.97
CA ILE A 64 11.69 -5.23 1.23
C ILE A 64 11.84 -4.87 -0.25
N SER A 65 11.10 -3.86 -0.72
CA SER A 65 11.11 -3.35 -2.10
C SER A 65 11.80 -1.99 -2.27
N ARG A 66 12.36 -1.42 -1.20
CA ARG A 66 12.94 -0.06 -1.17
C ARG A 66 14.21 0.16 -1.99
N GLY A 67 14.64 -0.82 -2.79
CA GLY A 67 15.74 -0.68 -3.73
C GLY A 67 15.43 0.23 -4.93
N VAL A 68 14.16 0.54 -5.18
CA VAL A 68 13.72 1.44 -6.26
C VAL A 68 13.33 2.81 -5.66
N PRO A 69 13.83 3.94 -6.20
CA PRO A 69 13.47 5.26 -5.70
C PRO A 69 11.99 5.56 -5.93
N VAL A 70 11.36 6.19 -4.94
CA VAL A 70 9.97 6.66 -5.01
C VAL A 70 9.84 8.17 -4.84
N ASN A 71 10.91 8.82 -4.37
CA ASN A 71 10.97 10.26 -4.30
C ASN A 71 11.15 10.82 -5.72
N GLY A 72 10.36 11.84 -6.07
CA GLY A 72 10.41 12.47 -7.39
C GLY A 72 11.81 12.90 -7.79
N ASP A 73 12.57 13.54 -6.89
CA ASP A 73 13.92 14.01 -7.20
C ASP A 73 14.90 12.86 -7.50
N GLU A 74 14.76 11.75 -6.77
CA GLU A 74 15.59 10.55 -6.95
C GLU A 74 15.23 9.80 -8.24
N ILE A 75 13.94 9.73 -8.57
CA ILE A 75 13.46 9.17 -9.83
C ILE A 75 14.01 9.99 -11.00
N GLU A 76 13.87 11.32 -10.94
CA GLU A 76 14.39 12.20 -11.98
C GLU A 76 15.91 12.11 -12.12
N ALA A 77 16.64 11.96 -11.01
CA ALA A 77 18.09 11.74 -11.05
C ALA A 77 18.43 10.42 -11.75
N LEU A 78 17.77 9.33 -11.39
CA LEU A 78 17.99 8.01 -12.00
C LEU A 78 17.66 7.99 -13.50
N MET A 79 16.64 8.71 -13.95
CA MET A 79 16.21 8.74 -15.36
C MET A 79 17.13 9.55 -16.29
N ARG A 80 18.01 10.41 -15.74
CA ARG A 80 18.91 11.26 -16.53
C ARG A 80 20.18 10.52 -16.99
N ASP A 81 20.52 9.43 -16.33
CA ASP A 81 21.69 8.58 -16.62
C ASP A 81 21.39 7.55 -17.73
#